data_AF-U2YPP0-F1
#
_entry.id   AF-U2YPP0-F1
#
_cell.length_a   1.000
_cell.length_b   1.000
_cell.length_c   1.000
_cell.angle_alpha   90.00
_cell.angle_beta   90.00
_cell.angle_gamma   90.00
#
_symmetry.space_group_name_H-M   'P 1'
#
loop_
_entity.id
_entity.type
_entity.pdbx_description
1 polymer ?
#
loop_
_entity_poly.entity_id
_entity_poly.type
_entity_poly.pdbx_seq_one_letter_code
_entity_poly.pdbx_strand_id
1 'polypeptide(L)'
;MKFAFVHSWRHRWPVELLCRVMLVSERGYRSWRSRPISHRERTDMKVLAHIREQYRLSLGSYGRPRMTMELKEVGLDVGERRVGRLMTRRAA
;
A
#
# COMPACT_ATOMS: atom_id res chain seq x y z
N MET A 1 11.65 1.04 8.53
CA MET A 1 12.50 0.94 7.32
C MET A 1 13.40 2.17 7.23
N LYS A 2 14.74 2.00 7.12
CA LYS A 2 15.71 3.11 7.16
C LYS A 2 15.49 4.17 6.06
N PHE A 3 15.19 3.75 4.82
CA PHE A 3 14.92 4.69 3.73
C PHE A 3 13.63 5.47 3.89
N ALA A 4 12.60 4.91 4.54
CA ALA A 4 11.38 5.63 4.85
C ALA A 4 11.64 6.78 5.83
N PHE A 5 12.51 6.57 6.83
CA PHE A 5 12.97 7.63 7.72
C PHE A 5 13.69 8.74 6.94
N VAL A 6 14.68 8.38 6.11
CA VAL A 6 15.38 9.36 5.26
C VAL A 6 14.39 10.15 4.39
N HIS A 7 13.38 9.48 3.83
CA HIS A 7 12.38 10.11 2.98
C HIS A 7 11.49 11.11 3.74
N SER A 8 11.06 10.78 4.96
CA SER A 8 10.21 11.65 5.78
C SER A 8 10.92 12.93 6.20
N TRP A 9 12.22 12.87 6.48
CA TRP A 9 13.00 14.00 7.02
C TRP A 9 13.78 14.79 5.96
N ARG A 10 13.75 14.38 4.70
CA ARG A 10 14.51 14.99 3.58
C ARG A 10 14.26 16.49 3.35
N HIS A 11 13.15 17.02 3.87
CA HIS A 11 12.80 18.44 3.74
C HIS A 11 13.40 19.31 4.85
N ARG A 12 13.81 18.70 5.96
CA ARG A 12 14.38 19.38 7.12
C ARG A 12 15.91 19.30 7.14
N TRP A 13 16.47 18.23 6.59
CA TRP A 13 17.91 17.95 6.60
C TRP A 13 18.40 17.41 5.25
N PRO A 14 19.68 17.63 4.89
CA PRO A 14 20.28 17.05 3.69
C PRO A 14 20.18 15.52 3.68
N VAL A 15 19.88 14.95 2.52
CA VAL A 15 19.71 13.50 2.35
C VAL A 15 21.02 12.76 2.62
N GLU A 16 22.15 13.36 2.26
CA GLU A 16 23.50 12.85 2.47
C GLU A 16 23.77 12.62 3.97
N LEU A 17 23.39 13.60 4.79
CA LEU A 17 23.51 13.54 6.26
C LEU A 17 22.61 12.44 6.83
N LEU A 18 21.34 12.40 6.41
CA LEU A 18 20.38 11.38 6.86
C LEU A 18 20.82 9.96 6.46
N CYS A 19 21.36 9.79 5.25
CA CYS A 19 21.91 8.52 4.78
C CYS A 19 23.11 8.08 5.63
N ARG A 20 24.02 9.00 5.96
CA ARG A 20 25.19 8.73 6.81
C ARG A 20 24.77 8.32 8.23
N VAL A 21 23.85 9.05 8.85
CA VAL A 21 23.30 8.74 10.19
C VAL A 21 22.60 7.38 10.21
N MET A 22 21.84 7.05 9.16
CA MET A 22 21.12 5.78 9.08
C MET A 22 21.98 4.59 8.62
N LEU A 23 23.27 4.83 8.31
CA LEU A 23 24.21 3.85 7.77
C LEU A 23 23.65 3.18 6.49
N VAL A 24 23.21 3.99 5.54
CA VAL A 24 22.72 3.55 4.22
C VAL A 24 23.37 4.38 3.11
N SER A 25 23.48 3.81 1.91
CA SER A 25 24.01 4.55 0.77
C SER A 25 22.97 5.48 0.15
N GLU A 26 23.41 6.65 -0.30
CA GLU A 26 22.57 7.57 -1.09
C GLU A 26 22.07 6.91 -2.39
N ARG A 27 22.93 6.12 -3.04
CA ARG A 27 22.55 5.36 -4.24
C ARG A 27 21.41 4.38 -3.94
N GLY A 28 21.47 3.72 -2.79
CA GLY A 28 20.41 2.85 -2.30
C GLY A 28 19.12 3.62 -2.03
N TYR A 29 19.21 4.81 -1.42
CA TYR A 29 18.06 5.68 -1.21
C TYR A 29 17.44 6.16 -2.54
N ARG A 30 18.26 6.63 -3.49
CA ARG A 30 17.80 7.06 -4.82
C ARG A 30 17.12 5.90 -5.56
N SER A 31 17.73 4.71 -5.55
CA SER A 31 17.11 3.50 -6.10
C SER A 31 15.77 3.22 -5.43
N TRP A 32 15.72 3.16 -4.10
CA TRP A 32 14.50 2.93 -3.33
C TRP A 32 13.41 3.95 -3.64
N ARG A 33 13.76 5.24 -3.74
CA ARG A 33 12.83 6.34 -4.06
C ARG A 33 12.31 6.24 -5.50
N SER A 34 13.15 5.84 -6.44
CA SER A 34 12.79 5.72 -7.86
C SER A 34 12.08 4.41 -8.20
N ARG A 35 12.07 3.43 -7.29
CA ARG A 35 11.46 2.12 -7.55
C ARG A 35 9.97 2.32 -7.88
N PRO A 36 9.53 1.88 -9.07
CA PRO A 36 8.12 1.93 -9.39
C PRO A 36 7.35 1.02 -8.43
N ILE A 37 6.09 1.38 -8.15
CA ILE A 37 5.17 0.48 -7.45
C ILE A 37 5.15 -0.89 -8.14
N SER A 38 5.29 -1.95 -7.34
CA SER A 38 5.35 -3.31 -7.85
C SER A 38 4.06 -3.67 -8.59
N HIS A 39 4.10 -4.62 -9.52
CA HIS A 39 2.90 -5.07 -10.22
C HIS A 39 1.81 -5.57 -9.23
N ARG A 40 2.24 -6.24 -8.16
CA ARG A 40 1.35 -6.68 -7.07
C ARG A 40 0.71 -5.50 -6.34
N GLU A 41 1.46 -4.43 -6.10
CA GLU A 41 0.95 -3.23 -5.44
C GLU A 41 -0.01 -2.45 -6.34
N ARG A 42 0.26 -2.38 -7.65
CA ARG A 42 -0.68 -1.84 -8.64
C ARG A 42 -2.01 -2.59 -8.65
N THR A 43 -1.95 -3.92 -8.66
CA THR A 43 -3.18 -4.75 -8.62
C THR A 43 -3.89 -4.65 -7.28
N ASP A 44 -3.15 -4.62 -6.16
CA ASP A 44 -3.72 -4.37 -4.83
C ASP A 44 -4.40 -2.99 -4.76
N MET A 45 -3.88 -1.94 -5.42
CA MET A 45 -4.53 -0.63 -5.50
C MET A 45 -5.88 -0.66 -6.22
N LYS A 46 -5.98 -1.42 -7.33
CA LYS A 46 -7.26 -1.61 -8.03
C LYS A 46 -8.29 -2.26 -7.09
N VAL A 47 -7.90 -3.37 -6.47
CA VAL A 47 -8.76 -4.11 -5.53
C VAL A 47 -9.16 -3.24 -4.34
N LEU A 48 -8.24 -2.45 -3.78
CA LEU A 48 -8.51 -1.51 -2.69
C LEU A 48 -9.54 -0.44 -3.06
N ALA A 49 -9.50 0.07 -4.29
CA ALA A 49 -10.48 1.06 -4.75
C ALA A 49 -11.90 0.48 -4.72
N HIS A 50 -12.08 -0.74 -5.22
CA HIS A 50 -13.39 -1.43 -5.17
C HIS A 50 -13.80 -1.79 -3.75
N ILE A 51 -12.86 -2.25 -2.90
CA ILE A 51 -13.15 -2.53 -1.48
C ILE A 51 -13.69 -1.28 -0.80
N ARG A 52 -13.08 -0.11 -1.01
CA ARG A 52 -13.51 1.14 -0.39
C ARG A 52 -14.89 1.56 -0.85
N GLU A 53 -15.16 1.46 -2.14
CA GLU A 53 -16.47 1.82 -2.67
C GLU A 53 -17.55 0.90 -2.12
N GLN A 54 -17.35 -0.41 -2.14
CA GLN A 54 -18.31 -1.37 -1.59
C GLN A 54 -18.47 -1.23 -0.06
N TYR A 55 -17.39 -0.94 0.66
CA TYR A 55 -17.45 -0.69 2.09
C TYR A 55 -18.27 0.57 2.41
N ARG A 56 -18.12 1.63 1.61
CA ARG A 56 -18.90 2.87 1.72
C ARG A 56 -20.38 2.64 1.40
N LEU A 57 -20.69 1.94 0.30
CA LEU A 57 -22.06 1.63 -0.12
C LEU A 57 -22.79 0.74 0.88
N SER A 58 -22.07 -0.19 1.51
CA SER A 58 -22.62 -1.09 2.53
C SER A 58 -22.64 -0.50 3.94
N LEU A 59 -22.25 0.77 4.11
CA LEU A 59 -22.11 1.43 5.42
C LEU A 59 -21.23 0.63 6.40
N GLY A 60 -20.22 -0.04 5.87
CA GLY A 60 -19.27 -0.85 6.64
C GLY A 60 -19.79 -2.22 7.10
N SER A 61 -20.99 -2.63 6.68
CA SER A 61 -21.56 -3.93 7.06
C SER A 61 -20.88 -5.13 6.41
N TYR A 62 -20.19 -4.93 5.27
CA TYR A 62 -19.58 -6.03 4.53
C TYR A 62 -18.28 -6.51 5.18
N GLY A 63 -18.35 -7.72 5.74
CA GLY A 63 -17.19 -8.48 6.15
C GLY A 63 -16.42 -9.09 4.97
N ARG A 64 -15.26 -9.68 5.29
CA ARG A 64 -14.34 -10.28 4.31
C ARG A 64 -14.98 -11.28 3.33
N PRO A 65 -15.90 -12.20 3.74
CA PRO A 65 -16.55 -13.11 2.80
C PRO A 65 -17.44 -12.38 1.80
N ARG A 66 -18.30 -11.46 2.28
CA ARG A 66 -19.21 -10.69 1.42
C ARG A 66 -18.44 -9.82 0.44
N MET A 67 -17.42 -9.10 0.93
CA MET A 67 -16.54 -8.28 0.11
C MET A 67 -15.85 -9.08 -1.00
N THR A 68 -15.47 -10.34 -0.72
CA THR A 68 -14.83 -11.21 -1.73
C THR A 68 -15.80 -11.59 -2.85
N MET A 69 -17.09 -11.79 -2.54
CA MET A 69 -18.11 -12.06 -3.56
C MET A 69 -18.35 -10.84 -4.45
N GLU A 70 -18.52 -9.66 -3.86
CA GLU A 70 -18.72 -8.40 -4.62
C GLU A 70 -17.54 -8.13 -5.57
N LEU A 71 -16.31 -8.39 -5.12
CA LEU A 71 -15.12 -8.22 -5.97
C LEU A 71 -15.11 -9.19 -7.16
N LYS A 72 -15.57 -10.43 -6.96
CA LYS A 72 -15.68 -11.41 -8.05
C LYS A 72 -16.76 -11.03 -9.06
N GLU A 73 -17.88 -10.50 -8.58
CA GLU A 73 -18.99 -10.03 -9.45
C GLU A 73 -18.56 -8.90 -10.39
N VAL A 74 -17.67 -8.01 -9.92
CA VAL A 74 -17.06 -6.96 -10.78
C VAL A 74 -15.85 -7.45 -11.60
N GLY A 75 -15.61 -8.77 -11.65
CA GLY A 75 -14.57 -9.39 -12.46
C GLY A 75 -13.17 -9.39 -11.84
N LEU A 76 -13.03 -9.10 -10.54
CA LEU A 76 -11.76 -9.19 -9.83
C LEU A 76 -11.62 -10.55 -9.13
N ASP A 77 -10.86 -11.45 -9.73
CA ASP A 77 -10.54 -12.72 -9.09
C ASP A 77 -9.48 -12.53 -7.99
N VAL A 78 -9.96 -12.39 -6.75
CA VAL A 78 -9.13 -12.28 -5.56
C VAL A 78 -9.60 -13.22 -4.46
N GLY A 79 -8.65 -13.94 -3.87
CA GLY A 79 -8.93 -14.83 -2.75
C GLY A 79 -9.19 -14.08 -1.44
N GLU A 80 -10.01 -14.67 -0.58
CA GLU A 80 -10.47 -14.09 0.68
C GLU A 80 -9.31 -13.61 1.59
N ARG A 81 -8.21 -14.38 1.68
CA ARG A 81 -7.01 -13.99 2.45
C ARG A 81 -6.41 -12.68 1.95
N ARG A 82 -6.40 -12.45 0.63
CA ARG A 82 -5.90 -11.21 0.02
C ARG A 82 -6.82 -10.05 0.37
N VAL A 83 -8.14 -10.25 0.26
CA VAL A 83 -9.16 -9.25 0.64
C VAL A 83 -9.00 -8.85 2.10
N GLY A 84 -8.91 -9.82 3.02
CA GLY A 84 -8.70 -9.55 4.44
C GLY A 84 -7.46 -8.72 4.73
N ARG A 85 -6.32 -9.08 4.13
CA ARG A 85 -5.08 -8.29 4.25
C ARG A 85 -5.27 -6.85 3.77
N LEU A 86 -6.00 -6.64 2.67
CA LEU A 86 -6.23 -5.32 2.10
C LEU A 86 -7.19 -4.47 2.94
N MET A 87 -8.24 -5.09 3.48
CA MET A 87 -9.14 -4.43 4.43
C MET A 87 -8.38 -4.00 5.70
N THR A 88 -7.48 -4.82 6.26
CA THR A 88 -6.67 -4.42 7.42
C THR A 88 -5.66 -3.32 7.09
N ARG A 89 -5.12 -3.28 5.87
CA ARG A 89 -4.04 -2.34 5.53
C ARG A 89 -4.48 -0.88 5.52
N ARG A 90 -5.71 -0.55 5.08
CA ARG A 90 -6.27 0.82 5.03
C ARG A 90 -7.81 0.84 4.76
N ALA A 91 -8.62 0.16 5.58
CA ALA A 91 -10.08 0.31 5.60
C ALA A 91 -10.62 1.02 6.85
N ALA A 92 -9.82 1.89 7.47
CA ALA A 92 -10.30 2.93 8.38
C ALA A 92 -10.16 4.28 7.67
#